data_AF-A0A6J1QJ54-F1
#
_entry.id   AF-A0A6J1QJ54-F1
#
_cell.length_a   1.000
_cell.length_b   1.000
_cell.length_c   1.000
_cell.angle_alpha   90.00
_cell.angle_beta   90.00
_cell.angle_gamma   90.00
#
_symmetry.space_group_name_H-M   'P 1'
#
loop_
_entity.id
_entity.type
_entity.pdbx_description
1 polymer ?
#
loop_
_entity_poly.entity_id
_entity_poly.type
_entity_poly.pdbx_seq_one_letter_code
_entity_poly.pdbx_strand_id
1 'polypeptide(L)'
;MRRIQLGDYNNLFQEIKNDPQLFYRYTRMTLVHFQKLVQMTKPYLTKKSPRALVPELRLLITLRYLATGDLPITIALAFRVGESTVREVVKEVCHVLYKVLDPLYLSSPTEEDWRKYAHGYWNRWNIPNCVGSVDGKHVRLRCPPRSGSLYFNYKKFYSIVLLAVADHLYRFVLVDIGAYGGNSDGGIFNDCNIGTNLSNNTLNLPNEQINLPNSNLKTYTYFVADDAFKLSKRIMKPYSSKNLMYKQRIFNYRLSRARRTVESAFGIFSNKWRIFHTAISMLPETADLIVTASVCLHNYVLKEEQQNGHKMYSQEPSFKDNTNESSPWINIPSNFEEDNDVRYAENQRNTLSNYFISEAGKVEWQHDYVQRGVYADE
;
A
#
# COMPACT_ATOMS: atom_id res chain seq x y z
N MET A 1 4.50 -32.96 21.99
CA MET A 1 4.80 -31.65 22.61
C MET A 1 3.70 -31.27 23.59
N ARG A 2 4.03 -30.81 24.80
CA ARG A 2 3.11 -30.38 25.88
C ARG A 2 2.37 -29.07 25.53
N ARG A 3 1.59 -29.06 24.44
CA ARG A 3 0.97 -27.85 23.86
C ARG A 3 -0.05 -27.19 24.78
N ILE A 4 -0.89 -27.99 25.44
CA ILE A 4 -1.94 -27.46 26.32
C ILE A 4 -1.32 -26.80 27.54
N GLN A 5 -0.29 -27.41 28.13
CA GLN A 5 0.34 -26.90 29.36
C GLN A 5 1.34 -25.77 29.10
N LEU A 6 2.13 -25.81 28.02
CA LEU A 6 3.32 -24.96 27.83
C LEU A 6 3.34 -24.20 26.49
N GLY A 7 2.24 -24.20 25.74
CA GLY A 7 2.14 -23.41 24.50
C GLY A 7 1.63 -22.00 24.78
N ASP A 8 2.12 -21.02 24.02
CA ASP A 8 1.75 -19.61 24.15
C ASP A 8 0.24 -19.39 24.19
N TYR A 9 -0.51 -20.12 23.36
CA TYR A 9 -1.97 -19.95 23.24
C TYR A 9 -2.75 -20.12 24.55
N ASN A 10 -2.40 -21.13 25.36
CA ASN A 10 -3.11 -21.42 26.61
C ASN A 10 -2.49 -20.68 27.82
N ASN A 11 -1.34 -20.03 27.63
CA ASN A 11 -0.61 -19.32 28.67
C ASN A 11 -0.52 -17.84 28.29
N LEU A 12 0.64 -17.40 27.77
CA LEU A 12 0.95 -16.02 27.42
C LEU A 12 -0.21 -15.30 26.69
N PHE A 13 -0.81 -15.93 25.69
CA PHE A 13 -1.88 -15.30 24.92
C PHE A 13 -3.13 -14.99 25.76
N GLN A 14 -3.49 -15.83 26.73
CA GLN A 14 -4.62 -15.56 27.62
C GLN A 14 -4.28 -14.45 28.62
N GLU A 15 -3.04 -14.39 29.09
CA GLU A 15 -2.55 -13.33 29.99
C GLU A 15 -2.60 -11.96 29.30
N ILE A 16 -2.05 -11.86 28.08
CA ILE A 16 -1.95 -10.57 27.37
C ILE A 16 -3.30 -10.03 26.90
N LYS A 17 -4.39 -10.83 26.90
CA LYS A 17 -5.75 -10.30 26.61
C LYS A 17 -6.16 -9.22 27.61
N ASN A 18 -5.60 -9.23 28.81
CA ASN A 18 -5.85 -8.22 29.84
C ASN A 18 -4.91 -7.00 29.76
N ASP A 19 -3.92 -7.03 28.86
CA ASP A 19 -3.00 -5.91 28.59
C ASP A 19 -3.21 -5.42 27.14
N PRO A 20 -3.96 -4.33 26.92
CA PRO A 20 -4.23 -3.82 25.58
C PRO A 20 -2.98 -3.48 24.76
N GLN A 21 -1.93 -2.97 25.41
CA GLN A 21 -0.70 -2.56 24.72
C GLN A 21 0.10 -3.79 24.28
N LEU A 22 0.26 -4.77 25.18
CA LEU A 22 0.98 -5.98 24.86
C LEU A 22 0.20 -6.84 23.85
N PHE A 23 -1.13 -6.91 23.96
CA PHE A 23 -2.00 -7.54 22.97
C PHE A 23 -1.83 -6.92 21.59
N TYR A 24 -1.85 -5.59 21.51
CA TYR A 24 -1.65 -4.88 20.24
C TYR A 24 -0.24 -5.11 19.69
N ARG A 25 0.80 -5.12 20.52
CA ARG A 25 2.16 -5.46 20.07
C ARG A 25 2.27 -6.90 19.56
N TYR A 26 1.50 -7.82 20.14
CA TYR A 26 1.51 -9.23 19.78
C TYR A 26 0.72 -9.54 18.50
N THR A 27 -0.43 -8.87 18.30
CA THR A 27 -1.40 -9.17 17.22
C THR A 27 -1.55 -8.08 16.16
N ARG A 28 -1.06 -6.86 16.44
CA ARG A 28 -1.15 -5.64 15.61
C ARG A 28 -2.55 -5.05 15.46
N MET A 29 -3.47 -5.45 16.33
CA MET A 29 -4.84 -4.93 16.41
C MET A 29 -5.36 -4.99 17.85
N THR A 30 -6.47 -4.31 18.13
CA THR A 30 -7.09 -4.38 19.46
C THR A 30 -7.75 -5.73 19.70
N LEU A 31 -8.02 -6.08 20.97
CA LEU A 31 -8.74 -7.32 21.29
C LEU A 31 -10.13 -7.37 20.65
N VAL A 32 -10.84 -6.24 20.60
CA VAL A 32 -12.17 -6.13 19.98
C VAL A 32 -12.10 -6.45 18.49
N HIS A 33 -11.14 -5.86 17.77
CA HIS A 33 -10.94 -6.13 16.34
C HIS A 33 -10.50 -7.58 16.11
N PHE A 34 -9.60 -8.11 16.95
CA PHE A 34 -9.21 -9.51 16.87
C PHE A 34 -10.41 -10.46 17.04
N GLN A 35 -11.27 -10.22 18.02
CA GLN A 35 -12.47 -11.05 18.25
C GLN A 35 -13.45 -10.96 17.08
N LYS A 36 -13.67 -9.76 16.51
CA LYS A 36 -14.48 -9.57 15.31
C LYS A 36 -13.89 -10.38 14.13
N LEU A 37 -12.59 -10.32 13.92
CA LEU A 37 -11.90 -11.08 12.87
C LEU A 37 -12.00 -12.60 13.09
N VAL A 38 -11.88 -13.07 14.35
CA VAL A 38 -12.10 -14.47 14.71
C VAL A 38 -13.52 -14.89 14.33
N GLN A 39 -14.54 -14.11 14.66
CA GLN A 39 -15.93 -14.43 14.32
C GLN A 39 -16.15 -14.52 12.81
N MET A 40 -15.62 -13.57 12.04
CA MET A 40 -15.75 -13.55 10.57
C MET A 40 -15.05 -14.75 9.91
N THR A 41 -13.93 -15.21 10.46
CA THR A 41 -13.13 -16.31 9.88
C THR A 41 -13.47 -17.70 10.43
N LYS A 42 -14.11 -17.78 11.61
CA LYS A 42 -14.45 -19.04 12.29
C LYS A 42 -15.19 -20.06 11.41
N PRO A 43 -16.19 -19.70 10.58
CA PRO A 43 -16.89 -20.65 9.73
C PRO A 43 -15.96 -21.35 8.72
N TYR A 44 -14.90 -20.67 8.27
CA TYR A 44 -13.97 -21.16 7.27
C TYR A 44 -12.72 -21.84 7.87
N LEU A 45 -12.37 -21.50 9.12
CA LEU A 45 -11.20 -22.07 9.81
C LEU A 45 -11.52 -23.29 10.68
N THR A 46 -12.80 -23.59 10.92
CA THR A 46 -13.21 -24.73 11.73
C THR A 46 -12.97 -26.03 10.96
N LYS A 47 -12.18 -26.94 11.54
CA LYS A 47 -11.93 -28.28 10.99
C LYS A 47 -12.65 -29.34 11.82
N LYS A 48 -13.12 -30.41 11.18
CA LYS A 48 -13.84 -31.52 11.84
C LYS A 48 -12.94 -32.45 12.68
N SER A 49 -11.63 -32.41 12.47
CA SER A 49 -10.70 -33.32 13.17
C SER A 49 -10.53 -32.92 14.65
N PRO A 50 -10.57 -33.87 15.60
CA PRO A 50 -10.36 -33.58 17.02
C PRO A 50 -8.92 -33.12 17.34
N ARG A 51 -7.97 -33.38 16.43
CA ARG A 51 -6.58 -32.93 16.56
C ARG A 51 -6.35 -31.54 15.96
N ALA A 52 -7.35 -30.98 15.29
CA ALA A 52 -7.22 -29.68 14.65
C ALA A 52 -7.01 -28.56 15.68
N LEU A 53 -6.23 -27.57 15.27
CA LEU A 53 -6.11 -26.33 16.04
C LEU A 53 -7.45 -25.57 15.96
N VAL A 54 -7.88 -25.01 17.08
CA VAL A 54 -9.09 -24.17 17.12
C VAL A 54 -8.91 -22.92 16.24
N PRO A 55 -9.99 -22.36 15.65
CA PRO A 55 -9.92 -21.22 14.74
C PRO A 55 -9.12 -20.02 15.29
N GLU A 56 -9.33 -19.67 16.57
CA GLU A 56 -8.63 -18.56 17.23
C GLU A 56 -7.10 -18.78 17.26
N LEU A 57 -6.66 -19.99 17.58
CA LEU A 57 -5.24 -20.36 17.57
C LEU A 57 -4.64 -20.33 16.16
N ARG A 58 -5.39 -20.81 15.16
CA ARG A 58 -4.94 -20.77 13.75
C ARG A 58 -4.71 -19.32 13.30
N LEU A 59 -5.69 -18.45 13.57
CA LEU A 59 -5.59 -17.03 13.26
C LEU A 59 -4.44 -16.37 14.03
N LEU A 60 -4.27 -16.68 15.31
CA LEU A 60 -3.19 -16.14 16.14
C LEU A 60 -1.80 -16.51 15.61
N ILE A 61 -1.57 -17.77 15.22
CA ILE A 61 -0.30 -18.22 14.64
C ILE A 61 0.05 -17.39 13.41
N THR A 62 -0.93 -17.18 12.52
CA THR A 62 -0.74 -16.41 11.30
C THR A 62 -0.50 -14.93 11.60
N LEU A 63 -1.30 -14.31 12.45
CA LEU A 63 -1.08 -12.90 12.84
C LEU A 63 0.28 -12.71 13.52
N ARG A 64 0.71 -13.65 14.37
CA ARG A 64 2.02 -13.60 14.99
C ARG A 64 3.13 -13.63 13.95
N TYR A 65 3.03 -14.53 12.97
CA TYR A 65 3.99 -14.62 11.87
C TYR A 65 4.06 -13.33 11.04
N LEU A 66 2.91 -12.73 10.69
CA LEU A 66 2.86 -11.45 9.96
C LEU A 66 3.39 -10.28 10.81
N ALA A 67 3.09 -10.27 12.10
CA ALA A 67 3.42 -9.20 13.04
C ALA A 67 4.91 -9.11 13.38
N THR A 68 5.64 -10.24 13.33
CA THR A 68 7.08 -10.31 13.66
C THR A 68 7.97 -10.54 12.45
N GLY A 69 7.52 -11.29 11.44
CA GLY A 69 8.39 -11.75 10.36
C GLY A 69 9.39 -12.83 10.79
N ASP A 70 9.12 -13.51 11.92
CA ASP A 70 9.95 -14.58 12.47
C ASP A 70 10.02 -15.81 11.56
N LEU A 71 10.99 -16.69 11.80
CA LEU A 71 11.06 -17.98 11.10
C LEU A 71 9.90 -18.91 11.52
N PRO A 72 9.33 -19.72 10.60
CA PRO A 72 8.26 -20.65 10.95
C PRO A 72 8.59 -21.60 12.11
N ILE A 73 9.86 -21.98 12.27
CA ILE A 73 10.32 -22.83 13.38
C ILE A 73 10.21 -22.15 14.74
N THR A 74 10.48 -20.85 14.85
CA THR A 74 10.40 -20.16 16.15
C THR A 74 8.94 -20.00 16.57
N ILE A 75 8.05 -19.71 15.63
CA ILE A 75 6.59 -19.74 15.84
C ILE A 75 6.14 -21.15 16.25
N ALA A 76 6.63 -22.18 15.57
CA ALA A 76 6.28 -23.57 15.89
C ALA A 76 6.68 -23.97 17.32
N LEU A 77 7.87 -23.57 17.76
CA LEU A 77 8.37 -23.81 19.11
C LEU A 77 7.53 -23.08 20.17
N ALA A 78 7.19 -21.81 19.95
CA ALA A 78 6.36 -21.00 20.85
C ALA A 78 4.95 -21.60 21.04
N PHE A 79 4.30 -21.97 19.93
CA PHE A 79 2.96 -22.58 19.98
C PHE A 79 2.96 -24.10 20.19
N ARG A 80 4.13 -24.73 20.31
CA ARG A 80 4.31 -26.18 20.51
C ARG A 80 3.60 -27.03 19.43
N VAL A 81 3.72 -26.59 18.18
CA VAL A 81 3.19 -27.28 16.97
C VAL A 81 4.34 -27.64 16.03
N GLY A 82 4.08 -28.44 14.99
CA GLY A 82 5.10 -28.75 13.98
C GLY A 82 5.37 -27.56 13.05
N GLU A 83 6.59 -27.40 12.56
CA GLU A 83 6.93 -26.33 11.59
C GLU A 83 6.10 -26.45 10.31
N SER A 84 5.93 -27.67 9.79
CA SER A 84 5.05 -27.94 8.64
C SER A 84 3.61 -27.51 8.91
N THR A 85 3.14 -27.68 10.17
CA THR A 85 1.81 -27.22 10.58
C THR A 85 1.71 -25.70 10.57
N VAL A 86 2.73 -24.97 11.02
CA VAL A 86 2.74 -23.50 10.96
C VAL A 86 2.66 -23.02 9.52
N ARG A 87 3.48 -23.58 8.62
CA ARG A 87 3.49 -23.20 7.19
C ARG A 87 2.13 -23.41 6.55
N GLU A 88 1.50 -24.55 6.79
CA GLU A 88 0.17 -24.86 6.25
C GLU A 88 -0.91 -23.96 6.86
N VAL A 89 -0.88 -23.72 8.18
CA VAL A 89 -1.82 -22.83 8.86
C VAL A 89 -1.71 -21.40 8.32
N VAL A 90 -0.49 -20.88 8.14
CA VAL A 90 -0.27 -19.54 7.57
C VAL A 90 -0.89 -19.46 6.18
N LYS A 91 -0.62 -20.42 5.31
CA LYS A 91 -1.17 -20.48 3.95
C LYS A 91 -2.71 -20.54 3.97
N GLU A 92 -3.28 -21.47 4.72
CA GLU A 92 -4.75 -21.65 4.81
C GLU A 92 -5.44 -20.40 5.38
N VAL A 93 -4.88 -19.81 6.44
CA VAL A 93 -5.47 -18.62 7.08
C VAL A 93 -5.33 -17.39 6.19
N CYS A 94 -4.20 -17.17 5.50
CA CYS A 94 -4.07 -16.07 4.55
C CYS A 94 -5.12 -16.16 3.43
N HIS A 95 -5.36 -17.38 2.90
CA HIS A 95 -6.42 -17.58 1.92
C HIS A 95 -7.82 -17.26 2.48
N VAL A 96 -8.13 -17.69 3.71
CA VAL A 96 -9.39 -17.36 4.36
C VAL A 96 -9.53 -15.86 4.65
N LEU A 97 -8.46 -15.21 5.10
CA LEU A 97 -8.44 -13.77 5.35
C LEU A 97 -8.75 -12.98 4.08
N TYR A 98 -8.10 -13.34 2.97
CA TYR A 98 -8.42 -12.76 1.67
C TYR A 98 -9.89 -12.96 1.33
N LYS A 99 -10.37 -14.21 1.33
CA LYS A 99 -11.77 -14.54 1.01
C LYS A 99 -12.80 -13.76 1.82
N VAL A 100 -12.54 -13.54 3.11
CA VAL A 100 -13.47 -12.92 4.06
C VAL A 100 -13.38 -11.39 4.03
N LEU A 101 -12.18 -10.83 3.88
CA LEU A 101 -11.96 -9.40 4.01
C LEU A 101 -11.96 -8.66 2.66
N ASP A 102 -11.58 -9.31 1.57
CA ASP A 102 -11.52 -8.68 0.24
C ASP A 102 -12.86 -8.02 -0.16
N PRO A 103 -14.02 -8.70 -0.07
CA PRO A 103 -15.30 -8.09 -0.47
C PRO A 103 -15.74 -6.90 0.39
N LEU A 104 -15.12 -6.70 1.57
CA LEU A 104 -15.52 -5.72 2.57
C LEU A 104 -14.53 -4.54 2.71
N TYR A 105 -13.26 -4.79 2.40
CA TYR A 105 -12.15 -3.87 2.66
C TYR A 105 -11.25 -3.63 1.45
N LEU A 106 -11.41 -4.36 0.33
CA LEU A 106 -10.65 -4.18 -0.90
C LEU A 106 -11.54 -4.29 -2.16
N SER A 107 -12.86 -4.12 -2.00
CA SER A 107 -13.82 -4.15 -3.10
C SER A 107 -13.54 -3.05 -4.13
N SER A 108 -13.77 -3.36 -5.41
CA SER A 108 -13.68 -2.39 -6.51
C SER A 108 -14.48 -1.13 -6.21
N PRO A 109 -13.88 0.07 -6.30
CA PRO A 109 -14.59 1.31 -5.99
C PRO A 109 -15.71 1.62 -6.98
N THR A 110 -16.75 2.26 -6.47
CA THR A 110 -17.80 2.87 -7.28
C THR A 110 -17.38 4.25 -7.77
N GLU A 111 -18.13 4.82 -8.70
CA GLU A 111 -17.93 6.21 -9.13
C GLU A 111 -18.07 7.20 -7.96
N GLU A 112 -19.01 6.95 -7.04
CA GLU A 112 -19.20 7.76 -5.84
C GLU A 112 -17.98 7.70 -4.91
N ASP A 113 -17.37 6.51 -4.75
CA ASP A 113 -16.15 6.34 -3.98
C ASP A 113 -14.99 7.13 -4.58
N TRP A 114 -14.84 7.09 -5.91
CA TRP A 114 -13.83 7.90 -6.59
C TRP A 114 -14.01 9.40 -6.36
N ARG A 115 -15.26 9.90 -6.40
CA ARG A 115 -15.55 11.30 -6.06
C ARG A 115 -15.21 11.63 -4.61
N LYS A 116 -15.50 10.72 -3.67
CA LYS A 116 -15.10 10.86 -2.26
C LYS A 116 -13.58 10.91 -2.12
N TYR A 117 -12.84 10.07 -2.85
CA TYR A 117 -11.38 10.09 -2.82
C TYR A 117 -10.81 11.39 -3.38
N ALA A 118 -11.36 11.89 -4.50
CA ALA A 118 -11.02 13.20 -5.06
C ALA A 118 -11.21 14.34 -4.07
N HIS A 119 -12.36 14.39 -3.38
CA HIS A 119 -12.59 15.36 -2.33
C HIS A 119 -11.61 15.21 -1.15
N GLY A 120 -11.31 13.98 -0.75
CA GLY A 120 -10.35 13.71 0.31
C GLY A 120 -8.93 14.17 -0.02
N TYR A 121 -8.48 13.96 -1.26
CA TYR A 121 -7.20 14.45 -1.77
C TYR A 121 -7.14 15.98 -1.84
N TRP A 122 -8.23 16.62 -2.25
CA TRP A 122 -8.32 18.08 -2.21
C TRP A 122 -8.18 18.61 -0.79
N ASN A 123 -8.95 18.06 0.16
CA ASN A 123 -9.00 18.56 1.53
C ASN A 123 -7.71 18.33 2.33
N ARG A 124 -7.02 17.19 2.12
CA ARG A 124 -5.82 16.82 2.92
C ARG A 124 -4.51 17.15 2.24
N TRP A 125 -4.47 16.97 0.92
CA TRP A 125 -3.24 17.00 0.13
C TRP A 125 -3.20 18.18 -0.84
N ASN A 126 -4.27 18.98 -0.87
CA ASN A 126 -4.43 20.13 -1.75
C ASN A 126 -4.17 19.73 -3.21
N ILE A 127 -4.77 18.64 -3.66
CA ILE A 127 -4.66 18.21 -5.06
C ILE A 127 -6.06 17.84 -5.57
N PRO A 128 -6.66 18.67 -6.45
CA PRO A 128 -8.02 18.48 -6.92
C PRO A 128 -8.10 17.32 -7.90
N ASN A 129 -9.26 16.67 -7.98
CA ASN A 129 -9.58 15.58 -8.93
C ASN A 129 -8.63 14.37 -8.89
N CYS A 130 -7.69 14.31 -7.94
CA CYS A 130 -6.82 13.17 -7.72
C CYS A 130 -7.54 12.09 -6.93
N VAL A 131 -7.61 10.88 -7.45
CA VAL A 131 -8.38 9.79 -6.84
C VAL A 131 -7.51 8.78 -6.10
N GLY A 132 -6.20 8.84 -6.27
CA GLY A 132 -5.26 7.91 -5.67
C GLY A 132 -3.82 8.19 -6.07
N SER A 133 -2.87 7.63 -5.33
CA SER A 133 -1.46 7.60 -5.68
C SER A 133 -1.05 6.16 -5.99
N VAL A 134 -0.36 5.94 -7.10
CA VAL A 134 0.13 4.62 -7.52
C VAL A 134 1.64 4.53 -7.37
N ASP A 135 2.12 3.41 -6.84
CA ASP A 135 3.54 3.10 -6.73
C ASP A 135 3.76 1.60 -6.51
N GLY A 136 4.97 1.11 -6.79
CA GLY A 136 5.38 -0.27 -6.60
C GLY A 136 6.19 -0.49 -5.32
N LYS A 137 6.04 -1.67 -4.72
CA LYS A 137 6.83 -2.11 -3.57
C LYS A 137 7.39 -3.51 -3.80
N HIS A 138 8.71 -3.63 -3.73
CA HIS A 138 9.36 -4.94 -3.67
C HIS A 138 9.17 -5.61 -2.31
N VAL A 139 8.59 -6.80 -2.31
CA VAL A 139 8.47 -7.69 -1.16
C VAL A 139 9.59 -8.73 -1.23
N ARG A 140 10.48 -8.70 -0.24
CA ARG A 140 11.68 -9.56 -0.21
C ARG A 140 11.33 -11.03 -0.03
N LEU A 141 11.92 -11.87 -0.85
CA LEU A 141 11.87 -13.32 -0.77
C LEU A 141 13.25 -13.87 -0.39
N ARG A 142 13.27 -15.01 0.29
CA ARG A 142 14.43 -15.90 0.18
C ARG A 142 14.46 -16.48 -1.22
N CYS A 143 15.66 -16.71 -1.76
CA CYS A 143 15.87 -17.27 -3.10
C CYS A 143 14.94 -18.47 -3.32
N PRO A 144 13.95 -18.36 -4.22
CA PRO A 144 13.05 -19.47 -4.47
C PRO A 144 13.80 -20.64 -5.11
N PRO A 145 13.49 -21.89 -4.76
CA PRO A 145 14.15 -23.05 -5.35
C PRO A 145 13.97 -23.06 -6.87
N ARG A 146 15.06 -23.27 -7.61
CA ARG A 146 15.06 -23.42 -9.09
C ARG A 146 14.52 -22.21 -9.86
N SER A 147 14.52 -21.00 -9.27
CA SER A 147 13.99 -19.81 -9.95
C SER A 147 15.00 -19.02 -10.78
N GLY A 148 16.26 -19.43 -10.84
CA GLY A 148 17.31 -18.67 -11.52
C GLY A 148 17.33 -17.20 -11.08
N SER A 149 17.26 -16.29 -12.05
CA SER A 149 17.17 -14.84 -11.84
C SER A 149 15.75 -14.25 -11.94
N LEU A 150 14.70 -15.06 -12.11
CA LEU A 150 13.34 -14.55 -12.38
C LEU A 150 12.88 -13.52 -11.34
N TYR A 151 13.10 -13.80 -10.05
CA TYR A 151 12.72 -12.89 -8.97
C TYR A 151 13.85 -11.94 -8.55
N PHE A 152 15.02 -12.00 -9.17
CA PHE A 152 16.18 -11.20 -8.78
C PHE A 152 16.08 -9.80 -9.37
N ASN A 153 16.04 -8.79 -8.50
CA ASN A 153 15.81 -7.41 -8.91
C ASN A 153 17.12 -6.61 -9.05
N TYR A 154 16.99 -5.38 -9.59
CA TYR A 154 18.12 -4.45 -9.76
C TYR A 154 18.79 -4.05 -8.43
N LYS A 155 18.05 -4.12 -7.30
CA LYS A 155 18.55 -3.88 -5.94
C LYS A 155 19.29 -5.10 -5.33
N LYS A 156 19.60 -6.11 -6.14
CA LYS A 156 20.41 -7.29 -5.78
C LYS A 156 19.77 -8.20 -4.72
N PHE A 157 18.44 -8.32 -4.71
CA PHE A 157 17.73 -9.30 -3.89
C PHE A 157 16.55 -9.94 -4.64
N TYR A 158 16.03 -11.06 -4.12
CA TYR A 158 14.85 -11.72 -4.68
C TYR A 158 13.57 -11.08 -4.17
N SER A 159 12.61 -10.79 -5.05
CA SER A 159 11.34 -10.19 -4.67
C SER A 159 10.20 -10.48 -5.64
N ILE A 160 8.98 -10.43 -5.11
CA ILE A 160 7.77 -10.14 -5.87
C ILE A 160 7.45 -8.65 -5.73
N VAL A 161 6.69 -8.09 -6.66
CA VAL A 161 6.23 -6.70 -6.62
C VAL A 161 4.77 -6.65 -6.19
N LEU A 162 4.48 -5.75 -5.26
CA LEU A 162 3.15 -5.25 -4.91
C LEU A 162 3.00 -3.88 -5.58
N LEU A 163 2.21 -3.79 -6.64
CA LEU A 163 1.77 -2.52 -7.21
C LEU A 163 0.47 -2.12 -6.52
N ALA A 164 0.39 -0.91 -5.97
CA ALA A 164 -0.79 -0.50 -5.22
C ALA A 164 -1.19 0.95 -5.51
N VAL A 165 -2.50 1.20 -5.46
CA VAL A 165 -3.09 2.53 -5.41
C VAL A 165 -3.55 2.82 -3.99
N ALA A 166 -3.01 3.86 -3.37
CA ALA A 166 -3.45 4.32 -2.05
C ALA A 166 -4.40 5.52 -2.15
N ASP A 167 -5.41 5.55 -1.27
CA ASP A 167 -6.27 6.72 -1.11
C ASP A 167 -5.65 7.80 -0.19
N HIS A 168 -6.40 8.88 0.00
CA HIS A 168 -6.04 10.01 0.85
C HIS A 168 -5.95 9.67 2.36
N LEU A 169 -6.36 8.45 2.77
CA LEU A 169 -6.33 7.92 4.14
C LEU A 169 -5.34 6.74 4.29
N TYR A 170 -4.44 6.56 3.32
CA TYR A 170 -3.40 5.51 3.32
C TYR A 170 -3.95 4.07 3.23
N ARG A 171 -5.19 3.90 2.77
CA ARG A 171 -5.79 2.60 2.49
C ARG A 171 -5.48 2.19 1.06
N PHE A 172 -5.24 0.91 0.83
CA PHE A 172 -5.06 0.39 -0.51
C PHE A 172 -6.42 0.21 -1.18
N VAL A 173 -6.57 0.72 -2.39
CA VAL A 173 -7.84 0.74 -3.13
C VAL A 173 -7.81 -0.26 -4.28
N LEU A 174 -6.69 -0.31 -4.99
CA LEU A 174 -6.40 -1.26 -6.04
C LEU A 174 -5.03 -1.85 -5.77
N VAL A 175 -4.87 -3.14 -5.97
CA VAL A 175 -3.56 -3.82 -5.86
C VAL A 175 -3.39 -4.84 -6.98
N ASP A 176 -2.15 -5.02 -7.39
CA ASP A 176 -1.71 -6.11 -8.24
C ASP A 176 -0.43 -6.70 -7.63
N ILE A 177 -0.39 -8.02 -7.46
CA ILE A 177 0.59 -8.72 -6.61
C ILE A 177 1.15 -9.91 -7.39
N GLY A 178 2.46 -10.09 -7.29
CA GLY A 178 3.13 -11.32 -7.76
C GLY A 178 3.97 -11.12 -9.02
N ALA A 179 4.00 -9.89 -9.57
CA ALA A 179 4.91 -9.57 -10.65
C ALA A 179 6.38 -9.81 -10.25
N TYR A 180 7.18 -10.26 -11.21
CA TYR A 180 8.59 -10.56 -10.98
C TYR A 180 9.37 -9.32 -10.59
N GLY A 181 10.26 -9.44 -9.60
CA GLY A 181 11.10 -8.34 -9.12
C GLY A 181 12.03 -7.71 -10.15
N GLY A 182 12.29 -8.36 -11.28
CA GLY A 182 13.08 -7.80 -12.37
C GLY A 182 12.36 -6.70 -13.17
N ASN A 183 11.04 -6.60 -13.05
CA ASN A 183 10.23 -5.67 -13.84
C ASN A 183 10.19 -4.28 -13.20
N SER A 184 10.11 -3.22 -14.02
CA SER A 184 9.88 -1.85 -13.56
C SER A 184 8.40 -1.60 -13.27
N ASP A 185 8.10 -0.63 -12.39
CA ASP A 185 6.72 -0.32 -12.00
C ASP A 185 5.84 0.11 -13.19
N GLY A 186 6.40 0.87 -14.13
CA GLY A 186 5.72 1.23 -15.37
C GLY A 186 5.45 0.05 -16.31
N GLY A 187 6.36 -0.94 -16.37
CA GLY A 187 6.15 -2.17 -17.13
C GLY A 187 5.06 -3.04 -16.51
N ILE A 188 5.13 -3.23 -15.18
CA ILE A 188 4.09 -3.96 -14.44
C ILE A 188 2.74 -3.27 -14.60
N PHE A 189 2.69 -1.94 -14.51
CA PHE A 189 1.44 -1.20 -14.67
C PHE A 189 0.75 -1.47 -16.00
N ASN A 190 1.49 -1.50 -17.11
CA ASN A 190 0.92 -1.71 -18.43
C ASN A 190 0.33 -3.13 -18.62
N ASP A 191 0.95 -4.13 -18.00
CA ASP A 191 0.55 -5.54 -18.15
C ASP A 191 -0.44 -6.01 -17.07
N CYS A 192 -0.57 -5.25 -15.97
CA CYS A 192 -1.39 -5.65 -14.83
C CYS A 192 -2.89 -5.36 -15.03
N ASN A 193 -3.71 -5.93 -14.13
CA ASN A 193 -5.16 -5.72 -14.14
C ASN A 193 -5.52 -4.25 -13.94
N ILE A 194 -4.72 -3.48 -13.19
CA ILE A 194 -4.99 -2.06 -12.95
C ILE A 194 -4.85 -1.28 -14.26
N GLY A 195 -3.74 -1.44 -14.98
CA GLY A 195 -3.52 -0.74 -16.25
C GLY A 195 -4.50 -1.17 -17.34
N THR A 196 -4.78 -2.47 -17.44
CA THR A 196 -5.76 -3.00 -18.41
C THR A 196 -7.17 -2.47 -18.14
N ASN A 197 -7.61 -2.43 -16.88
CA ASN A 197 -8.91 -1.87 -16.55
C ASN A 197 -8.95 -0.34 -16.71
N LEU A 198 -7.82 0.33 -16.52
CA LEU A 198 -7.72 1.77 -16.75
C LEU A 198 -7.83 2.11 -18.25
N SER A 199 -7.14 1.38 -19.11
CA SER A 199 -7.19 1.58 -20.56
C SER A 199 -8.57 1.25 -21.14
N ASN A 200 -9.22 0.19 -20.62
CA ASN A 200 -10.56 -0.22 -21.02
C ASN A 200 -11.70 0.60 -20.36
N ASN A 201 -11.39 1.59 -19.52
CA ASN A 201 -12.36 2.39 -18.74
C ASN A 201 -13.34 1.57 -17.88
N THR A 202 -12.89 0.43 -17.34
CA THR A 202 -13.71 -0.49 -16.52
C THR A 202 -13.56 -0.25 -15.01
N LEU A 203 -12.74 0.72 -14.60
CA LEU A 203 -12.55 1.09 -13.18
C LEU A 203 -13.67 1.97 -12.60
N ASN A 204 -14.75 2.25 -13.33
CA ASN A 204 -15.87 3.12 -12.90
C ASN A 204 -15.44 4.54 -12.50
N LEU A 205 -14.34 5.05 -13.05
CA LEU A 205 -13.94 6.45 -12.86
C LEU A 205 -14.94 7.40 -13.53
N PRO A 206 -15.22 8.58 -12.94
CA PRO A 206 -16.01 9.61 -13.62
C PRO A 206 -15.49 9.87 -15.03
N ASN A 207 -16.38 9.76 -16.01
CA ASN A 207 -16.05 9.90 -17.43
C ASN A 207 -16.10 11.34 -17.89
N GLU A 208 -16.78 12.23 -17.17
CA GLU A 208 -16.74 13.65 -17.44
C GLU A 208 -15.56 14.35 -16.76
N GLN A 209 -15.25 15.55 -17.24
CA GLN A 209 -14.34 16.44 -16.54
C GLN A 209 -15.06 17.15 -15.40
N ILE A 210 -14.40 17.24 -14.26
CA ILE A 210 -14.90 17.86 -13.04
C ILE A 210 -14.23 19.23 -12.88
N ASN A 211 -15.00 20.24 -12.46
CA ASN A 211 -14.47 21.57 -12.18
C ASN A 211 -13.38 21.50 -11.10
N LEU A 212 -12.27 22.19 -11.33
CA LEU A 212 -11.31 22.48 -10.29
C LEU A 212 -11.95 23.44 -9.28
N PRO A 213 -11.72 23.27 -7.97
CA PRO A 213 -12.34 24.08 -6.92
C PRO A 213 -12.24 25.58 -7.20
N ASN A 214 -13.32 26.32 -6.98
CA ASN A 214 -13.36 27.79 -7.14
C ASN A 214 -12.93 28.31 -8.54
N SER A 215 -13.08 27.50 -9.60
CA SER A 215 -12.72 27.90 -10.95
C SER A 215 -13.62 27.26 -12.02
N ASN A 216 -13.57 27.81 -13.24
CA ASN A 216 -14.23 27.22 -14.42
C ASN A 216 -13.33 26.23 -15.17
N LEU A 217 -12.11 25.99 -14.69
CA LEU A 217 -11.19 25.02 -15.28
C LEU A 217 -11.67 23.61 -14.95
N LYS A 218 -11.52 22.68 -15.88
CA LYS A 218 -11.99 21.30 -15.75
C LYS A 218 -10.87 20.31 -16.03
N THR A 219 -10.84 19.21 -15.29
CA THR A 219 -9.94 18.07 -15.58
C THR A 219 -10.67 16.76 -15.38
N TYR A 220 -10.21 15.70 -16.03
CA TYR A 220 -10.62 14.35 -15.65
C TYR A 220 -10.10 14.02 -14.25
N THR A 221 -10.68 12.99 -13.64
CA THR A 221 -10.07 12.34 -12.47
C THR A 221 -8.85 11.54 -12.89
N TYR A 222 -7.83 11.53 -12.02
CA TYR A 222 -6.53 10.91 -12.32
C TYR A 222 -5.84 10.35 -11.06
N PHE A 223 -4.94 9.39 -11.27
CA PHE A 223 -3.97 8.96 -10.27
C PHE A 223 -2.68 9.75 -10.39
N VAL A 224 -2.01 10.00 -9.27
CA VAL A 224 -0.63 10.52 -9.28
C VAL A 224 0.35 9.35 -9.26
N ALA A 225 1.43 9.48 -10.02
CA ALA A 225 2.44 8.44 -10.16
C ALA A 225 3.85 9.05 -10.17
N ASP A 226 4.87 8.21 -10.02
CA ASP A 226 6.25 8.64 -10.22
C ASP A 226 6.60 8.77 -11.72
N ASP A 227 7.85 9.13 -12.02
CA ASP A 227 8.27 9.35 -13.41
C ASP A 227 8.44 8.06 -14.23
N ALA A 228 8.50 6.89 -13.58
CA ALA A 228 8.60 5.60 -14.25
C ALA A 228 7.30 5.19 -14.96
N PHE A 229 6.18 5.82 -14.63
CA PHE A 229 4.90 5.61 -15.31
C PHE A 229 4.78 6.47 -16.58
N LYS A 230 3.97 6.00 -17.55
CA LYS A 230 3.61 6.77 -18.75
C LYS A 230 2.58 7.85 -18.38
N LEU A 231 2.78 9.07 -18.86
CA LEU A 231 1.80 10.15 -18.73
C LEU A 231 0.57 9.80 -19.60
N SER A 232 -0.63 9.90 -19.02
CA SER A 232 -1.89 9.66 -19.73
C SER A 232 -3.02 10.51 -19.15
N LYS A 233 -4.20 10.53 -19.78
CA LYS A 233 -5.38 11.24 -19.28
C LYS A 233 -5.71 10.91 -17.82
N ARG A 234 -5.42 9.67 -17.39
CA ARG A 234 -5.73 9.16 -16.05
C ARG A 234 -4.50 8.98 -15.15
N ILE A 235 -3.28 9.20 -15.63
CA ILE A 235 -2.04 9.13 -14.85
C ILE A 235 -1.27 10.44 -14.98
N MET A 236 -1.18 11.20 -13.88
CA MET A 236 -0.38 12.42 -13.80
C MET A 236 0.97 12.15 -13.14
N LYS A 237 2.03 12.61 -13.80
CA LYS A 237 3.43 12.46 -13.34
C LYS A 237 4.17 13.80 -13.39
N PRO A 238 5.29 13.96 -12.66
CA PRO A 238 6.02 15.22 -12.63
C PRO A 238 6.55 15.65 -14.02
N TYR A 239 6.88 16.92 -14.16
CA TYR A 239 7.70 17.39 -15.29
C TYR A 239 9.14 16.93 -15.09
N SER A 240 9.70 16.23 -16.07
CA SER A 240 11.05 15.62 -16.00
C SER A 240 12.19 16.52 -16.53
N SER A 241 11.91 17.78 -16.85
CA SER A 241 12.93 18.73 -17.37
C SER A 241 13.89 19.19 -16.27
N LYS A 242 15.16 19.42 -16.62
CA LYS A 242 16.18 20.00 -15.72
C LYS A 242 15.91 21.48 -15.42
N ASN A 243 15.37 22.22 -16.38
CA ASN A 243 15.09 23.65 -16.26
C ASN A 243 13.58 23.86 -16.11
N LEU A 244 13.06 23.62 -14.91
CA LEU A 244 11.63 23.78 -14.61
C LEU A 244 11.27 25.24 -14.38
N MET A 245 10.25 25.71 -15.09
CA MET A 245 9.61 26.99 -14.81
C MET A 245 9.01 26.99 -13.40
N TYR A 246 8.85 28.17 -12.80
CA TYR A 246 8.25 28.35 -11.48
C TYR A 246 6.95 27.55 -11.28
N LYS A 247 6.01 27.65 -12.24
CA LYS A 247 4.74 26.91 -12.20
C LYS A 247 4.90 25.38 -12.22
N GLN A 248 5.91 24.88 -12.95
CA GLN A 248 6.21 23.44 -13.02
C GLN A 248 6.84 22.95 -11.72
N ARG A 249 7.66 23.77 -11.06
CA ARG A 249 8.23 23.46 -9.73
C ARG A 249 7.12 23.34 -8.67
N ILE A 250 6.16 24.27 -8.69
CA ILE A 250 4.98 24.23 -7.81
C ILE A 250 4.13 22.99 -8.09
N PHE A 251 3.85 22.69 -9.36
CA PHE A 251 3.13 21.48 -9.75
C PHE A 251 3.82 20.21 -9.24
N ASN A 252 5.12 20.05 -9.52
CA ASN A 252 5.90 18.89 -9.07
C ASN A 252 5.90 18.76 -7.55
N TYR A 253 5.96 19.87 -6.81
CA TYR A 253 5.90 19.84 -5.36
C TYR A 253 4.54 19.36 -4.84
N ARG A 254 3.42 19.90 -5.37
CA ARG A 254 2.06 19.45 -4.98
C ARG A 254 1.81 17.99 -5.37
N LEU A 255 2.27 17.57 -6.55
CA LEU A 255 2.19 16.18 -6.98
C LEU A 255 3.00 15.28 -6.05
N SER A 256 4.23 15.68 -5.67
CA SER A 256 5.06 14.92 -4.72
C SER A 256 4.39 14.77 -3.35
N ARG A 257 3.74 15.82 -2.83
CA ARG A 257 2.97 15.75 -1.59
C ARG A 257 1.83 14.73 -1.66
N ALA A 258 1.11 14.70 -2.77
CA ALA A 258 0.07 13.71 -3.01
C ALA A 258 0.65 12.31 -3.14
N ARG A 259 1.77 12.16 -3.87
CA ARG A 259 2.42 10.86 -4.09
C ARG A 259 2.94 10.22 -2.80
N ARG A 260 3.33 11.02 -1.81
CA ARG A 260 3.73 10.52 -0.48
C ARG A 260 2.64 9.70 0.21
N THR A 261 1.37 9.76 -0.20
CA THR A 261 0.31 8.92 0.40
C THR A 261 0.56 7.43 0.18
N VAL A 262 0.96 6.99 -1.01
CA VAL A 262 1.22 5.56 -1.27
C VAL A 262 2.52 5.10 -0.62
N GLU A 263 3.57 5.95 -0.64
CA GLU A 263 4.82 5.68 0.09
C GLU A 263 4.58 5.54 1.60
N SER A 264 3.77 6.44 2.16
CA SER A 264 3.37 6.38 3.58
C SER A 264 2.51 5.16 3.85
N ALA A 265 1.58 4.81 2.97
CA ALA A 265 0.77 3.60 3.10
C ALA A 265 1.65 2.35 3.15
N PHE A 266 2.66 2.24 2.29
CA PHE A 266 3.65 1.16 2.34
C PHE A 266 4.48 1.16 3.63
N GLY A 267 4.88 2.34 4.12
CA GLY A 267 5.58 2.47 5.40
C GLY A 267 4.74 1.98 6.59
N ILE A 268 3.49 2.44 6.66
CA ILE A 268 2.50 2.03 7.67
C ILE A 268 2.26 0.52 7.60
N PHE A 269 2.04 0.01 6.40
CA PHE A 269 1.83 -1.41 6.10
C PHE A 269 2.99 -2.28 6.59
N SER A 270 4.23 -1.94 6.24
CA SER A 270 5.42 -2.70 6.65
C SER A 270 5.74 -2.55 8.13
N ASN A 271 5.45 -1.40 8.74
CA ASN A 271 5.66 -1.21 10.18
C ASN A 271 4.66 -1.97 11.04
N LYS A 272 3.40 -2.09 10.58
CA LYS A 272 2.39 -2.93 11.23
C LYS A 272 2.73 -4.41 11.03
N TRP A 273 2.96 -4.84 9.80
CA TRP A 273 3.26 -6.22 9.45
C TRP A 273 4.77 -6.38 9.20
N ARG A 274 5.52 -6.67 10.26
CA ARG A 274 6.99 -6.69 10.23
C ARG A 274 7.58 -7.76 9.31
N ILE A 275 6.78 -8.74 8.86
CA ILE A 275 7.17 -9.67 7.81
C ILE A 275 7.70 -8.98 6.54
N PHE A 276 7.24 -7.75 6.23
CA PHE A 276 7.73 -7.00 5.07
C PHE A 276 9.08 -6.31 5.26
N HIS A 277 9.66 -6.37 6.46
CA HIS A 277 11.04 -5.97 6.74
C HIS A 277 12.03 -7.13 6.63
N THR A 278 11.54 -8.37 6.52
CA THR A 278 12.38 -9.58 6.42
C THR A 278 12.25 -10.22 5.03
N ALA A 279 13.12 -11.18 4.74
CA ALA A 279 13.00 -12.00 3.54
C ALA A 279 12.03 -13.16 3.82
N ILE A 280 10.89 -13.18 3.14
CA ILE A 280 9.86 -14.21 3.32
C ILE A 280 10.43 -15.57 2.90
N SER A 281 10.42 -16.51 3.84
CA SER A 281 10.95 -17.87 3.66
C SER A 281 9.85 -18.88 3.29
N MET A 282 9.04 -18.52 2.30
CA MET A 282 7.95 -19.32 1.72
C MET A 282 8.10 -19.32 0.19
N LEU A 283 7.40 -20.23 -0.49
CA LEU A 283 7.34 -20.23 -1.95
C LEU A 283 6.63 -18.96 -2.47
N PRO A 284 6.97 -18.47 -3.67
CA PRO A 284 6.38 -17.25 -4.24
C PRO A 284 4.85 -17.21 -4.18
N GLU A 285 4.18 -18.31 -4.52
CA GLU A 285 2.71 -18.38 -4.52
C GLU A 285 2.11 -18.23 -3.11
N THR A 286 2.86 -18.65 -2.10
CA THR A 286 2.47 -18.45 -0.69
C THR A 286 2.81 -17.03 -0.23
N ALA A 287 3.89 -16.45 -0.73
CA ALA A 287 4.23 -15.06 -0.48
C ALA A 287 3.18 -14.11 -1.07
N ASP A 288 2.67 -14.38 -2.27
CA ASP A 288 1.57 -13.63 -2.88
C ASP A 288 0.34 -13.64 -1.96
N LEU A 289 -0.08 -14.83 -1.50
CA LEU A 289 -1.18 -14.97 -0.54
C LEU A 289 -0.93 -14.20 0.77
N ILE A 290 0.30 -14.20 1.28
CA ILE A 290 0.69 -13.44 2.48
C ILE A 290 0.53 -11.94 2.23
N VAL A 291 0.99 -11.43 1.08
CA VAL A 291 0.87 -10.01 0.71
C VAL A 291 -0.61 -9.64 0.58
N THR A 292 -1.39 -10.41 -0.17
CA THR A 292 -2.82 -10.14 -0.41
C THR A 292 -3.62 -10.13 0.90
N ALA A 293 -3.42 -11.13 1.76
CA ALA A 293 -4.09 -11.17 3.07
C ALA A 293 -3.68 -9.99 3.96
N SER A 294 -2.40 -9.59 3.92
CA SER A 294 -1.90 -8.47 4.72
C SER A 294 -2.46 -7.13 4.25
N VAL A 295 -2.64 -6.94 2.94
CA VAL A 295 -3.30 -5.74 2.36
C VAL A 295 -4.74 -5.63 2.90
N CYS A 296 -5.48 -6.74 2.87
CA CYS A 296 -6.84 -6.78 3.41
C CYS A 296 -6.86 -6.48 4.92
N LEU A 297 -5.92 -7.06 5.68
CA LEU A 297 -5.76 -6.79 7.11
C LEU A 297 -5.40 -5.33 7.40
N HIS A 298 -4.55 -4.71 6.58
CA HIS A 298 -4.19 -3.29 6.71
C HIS A 298 -5.41 -2.39 6.57
N ASN A 299 -6.21 -2.61 5.53
CA ASN A 299 -7.44 -1.85 5.32
C ASN A 299 -8.48 -2.12 6.42
N TYR A 300 -8.62 -3.38 6.85
CA TYR A 300 -9.46 -3.78 7.98
C TYR A 300 -9.11 -2.99 9.24
N VAL A 301 -7.85 -3.05 9.67
CA VAL A 301 -7.41 -2.40 10.90
C VAL A 301 -7.54 -0.88 10.80
N LEU A 302 -7.15 -0.26 9.67
CA LEU A 302 -7.30 1.18 9.48
C LEU A 302 -8.75 1.64 9.57
N LYS A 303 -9.68 0.92 8.93
CA LYS A 303 -11.10 1.30 8.91
C LYS A 303 -11.72 1.20 10.29
N GLU A 304 -11.39 0.15 11.04
CA GLU A 304 -11.94 -0.06 12.38
C GLU A 304 -11.30 0.87 13.44
N GLU A 305 -10.02 1.19 13.32
CA GLU A 305 -9.34 2.16 14.19
C GLU A 305 -9.86 3.59 13.96
N GLN A 306 -10.17 3.95 12.72
CA GLN A 306 -10.78 5.24 12.39
C GLN A 306 -12.18 5.40 12.99
N GLN A 307 -13.00 4.35 12.95
CA GLN A 307 -14.36 4.37 13.51
C GLN A 307 -14.37 4.55 15.04
N ASN A 308 -13.37 3.99 15.72
CA ASN A 308 -13.29 4.01 17.18
C ASN A 308 -12.48 5.21 17.73
N GLY A 309 -12.00 6.12 16.88
CA GLY A 309 -11.20 7.29 17.30
C GLY A 309 -9.82 6.95 17.88
N HIS A 310 -9.42 5.67 17.87
CA HIS A 310 -8.15 5.20 18.43
C HIS A 310 -7.09 5.13 17.34
N LYS A 311 -6.26 6.17 17.20
CA LYS A 311 -5.03 6.08 16.41
C LYS A 311 -3.90 5.51 17.27
N MET A 312 -3.81 4.19 17.37
CA MET A 312 -2.65 3.52 18.00
C MET A 312 -1.49 3.29 17.03
N TYR A 313 -1.33 4.19 16.06
CA TYR A 313 -0.14 4.21 15.22
C TYR A 313 0.96 4.99 15.93
N SER A 314 2.02 4.25 16.31
CA SER A 314 3.30 4.73 16.82
C SER A 314 3.32 5.12 18.31
N GLN A 315 3.74 4.19 19.17
CA GLN A 315 4.76 4.58 20.14
C GLN A 315 6.07 4.67 19.35
N GLU A 316 6.60 5.88 19.24
CA GLU A 316 7.85 6.14 18.54
C GLU A 316 9.01 5.37 19.18
N PRO A 317 9.91 4.76 18.39
CA PRO A 317 11.32 4.95 18.67
C PRO A 317 11.70 6.34 18.18
N SER A 318 11.98 7.24 19.12
CA SER A 318 12.54 8.57 18.86
C SER A 318 13.78 8.46 17.98
N PHE A 319 13.67 8.83 16.71
CA PHE A 319 14.81 9.06 15.84
C PHE A 319 14.58 10.37 15.07
N LYS A 320 15.52 11.29 15.24
CA LYS A 320 15.56 12.56 14.51
C LYS A 320 15.75 12.27 13.03
N ASP A 321 14.87 12.80 12.19
CA ASP A 321 14.99 12.75 10.74
C ASP A 321 16.22 13.55 10.29
N ASN A 322 17.19 12.87 9.67
CA ASN A 322 18.09 13.48 8.70
C ASN A 322 17.68 12.98 7.32
N THR A 323 16.82 13.74 6.63
CA THR A 323 16.49 13.49 5.23
C THR A 323 17.58 14.07 4.33
N ASN A 324 18.56 13.25 3.96
CA ASN A 324 19.48 13.54 2.86
C ASN A 324 19.74 12.24 2.08
N GLU A 325 18.77 11.79 1.29
CA GLU A 325 19.02 10.84 0.21
C GLU A 325 18.25 11.26 -1.04
N SER A 326 18.98 11.90 -1.95
CA SER A 326 18.57 12.09 -3.34
C SER A 326 18.72 10.76 -4.10
N SER A 327 17.60 10.16 -4.53
CA SER A 327 17.66 9.06 -5.50
C SER A 327 17.93 9.60 -6.91
N PRO A 328 18.88 9.02 -7.67
CA PRO A 328 19.17 9.45 -9.04
C PRO A 328 18.09 8.93 -10.01
N TRP A 329 17.58 9.84 -10.84
CA TRP A 329 16.61 9.58 -11.90
C TRP A 329 17.25 8.73 -13.02
N ILE A 330 16.64 7.60 -13.37
CA ILE A 330 17.01 6.81 -14.55
C ILE A 330 16.10 7.24 -15.71
N ASN A 331 16.70 7.74 -16.80
CA ASN A 331 15.99 8.07 -18.03
C ASN A 331 15.58 6.80 -18.78
N ILE A 332 14.29 6.62 -19.03
CA ILE A 332 13.75 5.61 -19.95
C ILE A 332 13.47 6.28 -21.30
N PRO A 333 13.89 5.72 -22.45
CA PRO A 333 13.63 6.32 -23.76
C PRO A 333 12.13 6.28 -24.08
N SER A 334 11.59 7.40 -24.57
CA SER A 334 10.22 7.51 -25.08
C SER A 334 10.24 7.27 -26.59
N ASN A 335 9.68 6.14 -27.03
CA ASN A 335 9.26 6.02 -28.43
C ASN A 335 7.95 6.79 -28.59
N PHE A 336 8.00 7.82 -29.43
CA PHE A 336 6.88 8.68 -29.78
C PHE A 336 6.07 8.04 -30.91
N GLU A 337 4.85 7.61 -30.59
CA GLU A 337 3.73 7.73 -31.51
C GLU A 337 2.81 8.81 -30.92
N GLU A 338 2.57 9.88 -31.69
CA GLU A 338 1.67 10.97 -31.29
C GLU A 338 0.22 10.47 -31.26
N ASP A 339 -0.17 9.93 -30.11
CA ASP A 339 -1.56 9.60 -29.79
C ASP A 339 -2.26 10.84 -29.18
N ASN A 340 -3.53 11.04 -29.54
CA ASN A 340 -4.38 12.10 -29.00
C ASN A 340 -4.41 12.10 -27.46
N ASP A 341 -4.24 10.94 -26.81
CA ASP A 341 -4.25 10.80 -25.35
C ASP A 341 -3.07 11.53 -24.66
N VAL A 342 -1.88 11.56 -25.29
CA VAL A 342 -0.71 12.26 -24.73
C VAL A 342 -0.95 13.76 -24.70
N ARG A 343 -1.50 14.31 -25.80
CA ARG A 343 -1.82 15.74 -25.88
C ARG A 343 -2.88 16.15 -24.87
N TYR A 344 -3.90 15.31 -24.64
CA TYR A 344 -4.88 15.53 -23.57
C TYR A 344 -4.23 15.51 -22.19
N ALA A 345 -3.33 14.56 -21.94
CA ALA A 345 -2.64 14.43 -20.66
C ALA A 345 -1.73 15.63 -20.37
N GLU A 346 -0.99 16.10 -21.37
CA GLU A 346 -0.15 17.30 -21.25
C GLU A 346 -0.98 18.56 -21.01
N ASN A 347 -2.10 18.72 -21.73
CA ASN A 347 -3.01 19.84 -21.52
C ASN A 347 -3.61 19.81 -20.10
N GLN A 348 -4.04 18.64 -19.62
CA GLN A 348 -4.53 18.48 -18.25
C GLN A 348 -3.45 18.86 -17.22
N ARG A 349 -2.21 18.39 -17.41
CA ARG A 349 -1.09 18.72 -16.53
C ARG A 349 -0.77 20.23 -16.53
N ASN A 350 -0.80 20.87 -17.71
CA ASN A 350 -0.61 22.30 -17.84
C ASN A 350 -1.76 23.10 -17.22
N THR A 351 -3.00 22.62 -17.34
CA THR A 351 -4.19 23.20 -16.71
C THR A 351 -4.06 23.19 -15.18
N LEU A 352 -3.67 22.05 -14.60
CA LEU A 352 -3.41 21.93 -13.16
C LEU A 352 -2.27 22.85 -12.71
N SER A 353 -1.18 22.93 -13.50
CA SER A 353 -0.05 23.80 -13.21
C SER A 353 -0.43 25.29 -13.19
N ASN A 354 -1.28 25.71 -14.14
CA ASN A 354 -1.80 27.08 -14.18
C ASN A 354 -2.80 27.32 -13.03
N TYR A 355 -3.64 26.35 -12.70
CA TYR A 355 -4.56 26.44 -11.57
C TYR A 355 -3.83 26.65 -10.23
N PHE A 356 -2.73 25.92 -9.98
CA PHE A 356 -1.99 26.02 -8.72
C PHE A 356 -1.31 27.37 -8.47
N ILE A 357 -1.09 28.16 -9.51
CA ILE A 357 -0.56 29.53 -9.39
C ILE A 357 -1.65 30.61 -9.44
N SER A 358 -2.91 30.23 -9.69
CA SER A 358 -4.05 31.14 -9.73
C SER A 358 -4.56 31.48 -8.33
N GLU A 359 -5.33 32.57 -8.18
CA GLU A 359 -5.97 32.93 -6.92
C GLU A 359 -6.88 31.82 -6.36
N ALA A 360 -7.54 31.06 -7.24
CA ALA A 360 -8.44 29.98 -6.85
C ALA A 360 -7.70 28.75 -6.29
N GLY A 361 -6.49 28.48 -6.79
CA GLY A 361 -5.77 27.25 -6.52
C GLY A 361 -4.53 27.40 -5.65
N LYS A 362 -3.99 28.62 -5.49
CA LYS A 362 -2.77 28.86 -4.70
C LYS A 362 -2.98 28.56 -3.23
N VAL A 363 -1.90 28.17 -2.56
CA VAL A 363 -1.86 27.91 -1.11
C VAL A 363 -0.62 28.59 -0.53
N GLU A 364 -0.71 29.20 0.65
CA GLU A 364 0.33 30.10 1.17
C GLU A 364 1.73 29.44 1.23
N TRP A 365 1.79 28.20 1.74
CA TRP A 365 3.05 27.47 1.96
C TRP A 365 3.76 26.99 0.68
N GLN A 366 3.14 27.06 -0.51
CA GLN A 366 3.75 26.47 -1.72
C GLN A 366 4.98 27.24 -2.21
N HIS A 367 5.04 28.54 -1.91
CA HIS A 367 6.12 29.44 -2.32
C HIS A 367 7.40 29.17 -1.54
N ASP A 368 7.29 28.98 -0.23
CA ASP A 368 8.42 28.74 0.68
C ASP A 368 9.25 27.53 0.24
N TYR A 369 8.61 26.46 -0.22
CA TYR A 369 9.33 25.26 -0.65
C TYR A 369 10.15 25.47 -1.92
N VAL A 370 9.62 26.23 -2.88
CA VAL A 370 10.31 26.50 -4.15
C VAL A 370 11.42 27.53 -3.97
N GLN A 371 11.34 28.37 -2.93
CA GLN A 371 12.34 29.37 -2.58
C GLN A 371 13.41 28.89 -1.59
N ARG A 372 13.18 27.76 -0.88
CA ARG A 372 14.20 27.09 -0.07
C ARG A 372 15.37 26.69 -0.98
N GLY A 373 16.47 27.44 -0.89
CA GLY A 373 17.68 27.29 -1.70
C GLY A 373 18.10 28.53 -2.49
N VAL A 374 17.30 29.61 -2.49
CA VAL A 374 17.68 30.89 -3.15
C VAL A 374 18.34 31.88 -2.19
N TYR A 375 18.24 31.67 -0.87
CA TYR A 375 18.81 32.54 0.17
C TYR A 375 20.10 32.00 0.81
N ALA A 376 20.89 31.20 0.09
CA ALA A 376 22.15 30.65 0.61
C ALA A 376 23.40 31.42 0.18
N ASP A 377 23.26 32.47 -0.64
CA ASP A 377 24.37 33.28 -1.15
C ASP A 377 24.06 34.79 -1.03
N GLU A 378 23.89 35.29 0.20
CA GLU A 378 24.10 36.72 0.52
C GLU A 378 25.21 36.88 1.55
#